data_AF-A0A497ME03-F1
#
_entry.id   AF-A0A497ME03-F1
#
_cell.length_a   1.000
_cell.length_b   1.000
_cell.length_c   1.000
_cell.angle_alpha   90.00
_cell.angle_beta   90.00
_cell.angle_gamma   90.00
#
_symmetry.space_group_name_H-M   'P 1'
#
loop_
_entity.id
_entity.type
_entity.pdbx_description
1 polymer ?
#
loop_
_entity_poly.entity_id
_entity_poly.type
_entity_poly.pdbx_seq_one_letter_code
_entity_poly.pdbx_strand_id
1 'polypeptide(L)' 'MDERTGARYIDEELCTGCGLCVEACPFASEGTVIFMHPSKGVYVKCDLCYRRSGGPACVEVCPL' A
#
# COMPACT_ATOMS: atom_id res chain seq x y z
N MET A 1 2.90 -10.71 2.30
CA MET A 1 2.60 -10.10 3.62
C MET A 1 3.93 -9.98 4.31
N ASP A 2 4.20 -8.85 4.92
CA ASP A 2 5.44 -8.66 5.64
C ASP A 2 5.34 -9.26 7.04
N GLU A 3 6.29 -10.13 7.39
CA GLU A 3 6.30 -10.85 8.67
C GLU A 3 6.65 -9.93 9.85
N ARG A 4 7.44 -8.88 9.60
CA ARG A 4 7.93 -7.95 10.63
C ARG A 4 6.84 -6.97 11.07
N THR A 5 6.10 -6.40 10.12
CA THR A 5 5.10 -5.36 10.37
C THR A 5 3.67 -5.90 10.39
N GLY A 6 3.46 -7.13 9.91
CA GLY A 6 2.12 -7.66 9.65
C GLY A 6 1.41 -6.96 8.47
N ALA A 7 2.11 -6.10 7.72
CA ALA A 7 1.51 -5.38 6.62
C ALA A 7 1.13 -6.32 5.47
N ARG A 8 -0.12 -6.25 5.05
CA ARG A 8 -0.46 -6.63 3.67
C ARG A 8 0.04 -5.51 2.77
N TYR A 9 0.68 -5.84 1.66
CA TYR A 9 1.16 -4.88 0.66
C TYR A 9 0.86 -5.43 -0.73
N ILE A 10 0.93 -4.57 -1.75
CA ILE A 10 0.79 -4.97 -3.15
C ILE A 10 2.21 -5.09 -3.70
N ASP A 11 2.54 -6.25 -4.25
CA ASP A 11 3.82 -6.44 -4.92
C ASP A 11 3.72 -5.86 -6.34
N GLU A 12 4.49 -4.81 -6.63
CA GLU A 12 4.50 -4.15 -7.93
C GLU A 12 4.89 -5.10 -9.07
N GLU A 13 5.76 -6.08 -8.82
CA GLU A 13 6.22 -7.02 -9.86
C GLU A 13 5.16 -8.05 -10.25
N LEU A 14 4.22 -8.33 -9.34
CA LEU A 14 3.13 -9.30 -9.56
C LEU A 14 1.79 -8.62 -9.87
N CYS A 15 1.69 -7.31 -9.65
CA CYS A 15 0.45 -6.57 -9.87
C CYS A 15 0.14 -6.46 -11.36
N THR A 16 -1.01 -6.99 -11.77
CA THR A 16 -1.48 -6.90 -13.16
C THR A 16 -2.38 -5.69 -13.44
N GLY A 17 -2.65 -4.87 -12.43
CA GLY A 17 -3.58 -3.73 -12.56
C GLY A 17 -5.06 -4.11 -12.60
N CYS A 18 -5.43 -5.34 -12.21
CA CYS A 18 -6.81 -5.85 -12.37
C CYS A 18 -7.90 -5.19 -11.50
N GLY A 19 -7.53 -4.49 -10.43
CA GLY A 19 -8.49 -3.77 -9.58
C GLY A 19 -9.27 -4.59 -8.56
N LEU A 20 -9.14 -5.93 -8.55
CA LEU A 20 -9.86 -6.79 -7.59
C LEU A 20 -9.57 -6.43 -6.12
N CYS A 21 -8.38 -5.93 -5.81
CA CYS A 21 -8.05 -5.46 -4.46
C CYS A 21 -8.86 -4.24 -4.02
N VAL A 22 -9.24 -3.36 -4.96
CA VAL A 22 -10.11 -2.20 -4.70
C VAL A 22 -11.53 -2.66 -4.44
N GLU A 23 -12.05 -3.55 -5.30
CA GLU A 23 -13.41 -4.10 -5.15
C GLU A 23 -13.58 -4.88 -3.84
N ALA A 24 -12.59 -5.68 -3.45
CA ALA A 24 -12.65 -6.50 -2.26
C ALA A 24 -12.49 -5.71 -0.95
N CYS A 25 -11.92 -4.50 -0.98
CA CYS A 25 -11.61 -3.76 0.22
C CYS A 25 -12.83 -2.92 0.67
N PRO A 26 -13.39 -3.18 1.86
CA PRO A 26 -14.58 -2.46 2.33
C PRO A 26 -14.34 -0.97 2.59
N PHE A 27 -13.08 -0.54 2.65
CA PHE A 27 -12.67 0.85 2.87
C PHE A 27 -12.26 1.56 1.57
N ALA A 28 -12.17 0.84 0.45
CA ALA A 28 -11.73 1.44 -0.81
C ALA A 28 -12.80 2.36 -1.43
N SER A 29 -14.06 2.25 -1.02
CA SER A 29 -15.13 3.17 -1.42
C SER A 29 -14.84 4.62 -1.06
N GLU A 30 -14.07 4.84 0.00
CA GLU A 30 -13.64 6.19 0.43
C GLU A 30 -12.53 6.76 -0.46
N GLY A 31 -11.95 5.95 -1.36
CA GLY A 31 -10.90 6.38 -2.29
C GLY A 31 -9.57 6.76 -1.63
N THR A 32 -9.34 6.37 -0.37
CA THR A 32 -8.17 6.81 0.42
C THR A 32 -7.18 5.69 0.77
N VAL A 33 -7.50 4.44 0.42
CA VAL A 33 -6.72 3.27 0.89
C VAL A 33 -5.85 2.66 -0.20
N ILE A 34 -6.40 2.50 -1.41
CA ILE A 34 -5.74 1.83 -2.53
C ILE A 34 -5.85 2.74 -3.75
N PHE A 35 -4.71 3.03 -4.37
CA PHE A 35 -4.59 3.99 -5.46
C PHE A 35 -3.93 3.35 -6.66
N MET A 36 -4.31 3.75 -7.87
CA MET A 36 -3.58 3.34 -9.08
C MET A 36 -2.39 4.28 -9.30
N HIS A 37 -1.20 3.73 -9.48
CA HIS A 37 -0.01 4.50 -9.82
C HIS A 37 -0.12 5.00 -11.27
N PRO A 38 -0.09 6.33 -11.51
CA PRO A 38 -0.53 6.93 -12.77
C PRO A 38 0.30 6.51 -14.00
N SER A 39 1.60 6.24 -13.82
CA SER A 39 2.49 5.84 -14.92
C SER A 39 2.82 4.36 -14.98
N LYS A 40 2.53 3.58 -13.94
CA LYS A 40 2.96 2.18 -13.83
C LYS A 40 1.83 1.18 -14.07
N GLY A 41 0.57 1.62 -14.00
CA GLY A 41 -0.59 0.72 -14.13
C GLY A 41 -0.73 -0.30 -13.00
N VAL A 42 0.01 -0.12 -11.89
CA VAL A 42 -0.07 -0.98 -10.70
C VAL A 42 -0.83 -0.28 -9.59
N TYR A 43 -1.45 -1.05 -8.72
CA TYR A 43 -2.07 -0.50 -7.50
C TYR A 43 -1.05 -0.39 -6.37
N VAL A 44 -1.19 0.67 -5.58
CA VAL A 44 -0.38 0.98 -4.42
C VAL A 44 -1.28 1.26 -3.22
N LYS A 45 -0.80 0.90 -2.04
CA LYS A 45 -1.44 1.21 -0.77
C LYS A 45 -0.38 1.34 0.30
N CYS A 46 -0.73 1.89 1.47
CA CYS A 46 0.18 1.87 2.61
C CYS A 46 0.66 0.44 2.90
N ASP A 47 1.97 0.28 2.97
CA ASP A 47 2.70 -0.97 3.14
C ASP A 47 3.50 -0.99 4.45
N LEU A 48 3.22 -0.03 5.34
CA LEU A 48 3.96 0.25 6.59
C LEU A 48 5.47 0.40 6.38
N CYS A 49 5.87 0.87 5.19
CA CYS A 49 7.26 1.00 4.77
C CYS A 49 8.04 -0.29 5.05
N TYR A 50 7.47 -1.46 4.72
CA TYR A 50 8.09 -2.76 5.05
C TYR A 50 9.50 -2.93 4.47
N ARG A 51 9.79 -2.27 3.33
CA ARG A 51 11.13 -2.24 2.69
C ARG A 51 12.13 -1.28 3.35
N ARG A 52 11.69 -0.43 4.28
CA ARG A 52 12.51 0.58 4.94
C ARG A 52 12.93 0.10 6.33
N SER A 53 14.23 0.14 6.61
CA SER A 53 14.80 -0.29 7.90
C SER A 53 14.35 0.58 9.09
N GLY A 54 14.13 1.89 8.87
CA GLY A 54 13.60 2.80 9.89
C GLY A 54 12.10 2.66 10.18
N GLY A 55 11.39 1.76 9.49
CA GLY A 55 9.94 1.63 9.63
C GLY A 55 9.17 2.77 8.94
N PRO A 56 7.90 3.04 9.35
CA PRO A 56 7.03 4.01 8.70
C PRO A 56 7.60 5.43 8.70
N ALA A 57 7.93 5.94 7.51
CA ALA A 57 8.48 7.30 7.37
C ALA A 57 7.52 8.39 7.87
N CYS A 58 6.20 8.16 7.79
CA CYS A 58 5.19 9.09 8.31
C CYS A 58 5.26 9.26 9.84
N VAL A 59 5.68 8.24 10.58
CA VAL A 59 5.82 8.31 12.05
C VAL A 59 7.06 9.12 12.43
N GLU A 60 8.16 8.97 11.69
CA GLU A 60 9.39 9.72 11.96
C GLU A 60 9.25 11.23 11.73
N VAL A 61 8.40 11.64 10.78
CA VAL A 61 8.19 13.06 10.44
C VAL A 61 7.06 13.70 11.25
N CYS A 62 6.26 12.91 11.98
CA CYS A 62 5.15 13.43 12.76
C CYS A 62 5.68 14.44 13.81
N PRO A 63 5.29 15.73 13.75
CA PRO A 63 5.81 16.75 14.66
C PRO A 63 5.12 16.75 16.03
N LEU A 64 4.13 15.86 16.22
CA LEU A 64 3.32 15.74 17.42
C LEU A 64 3.98 14.82 18.45
#